data_AF-A0A368KK08-F1
#
_entry.id   AF-A0A368KK08-F1
#
_cell.length_a   1.000
_cell.length_b   1.000
_cell.length_c   1.000
_cell.angle_alpha   90.00
_cell.angle_beta   90.00
_cell.angle_gamma   90.00
#
_symmetry.space_group_name_H-M   'P 1'
#
loop_
_entity.id
_entity.type
_entity.pdbx_description
1 polymer ?
#
loop_
_entity_poly.entity_id
_entity_poly.type
_entity_poly.pdbx_seq_one_letter_code
_entity_poly.pdbx_strand_id
1 'polypeptide(L)'
;MFHRLKLHQVADLKFSSGTIMKIKRCYLLVWIFLTASTVYAQNPPAAISETTDPVVTVVESPEAELAKQQLAEIDNLIERIWTTKVSLSVSDVPLEEVMLQIAKQLGCELRIDDRSLEDLGLTREIPISIDVKNLAVGSVLELVLGQVDITYLVEPNRLVVLSVGESDDRKYFLTRFYPVDQWLGDGKCKLNLEKVRAIVLMIEAYTWEEMGGPGSCEIYGDGLLITQPATFHDRIRRLFSAMMKAKSLPNDSYQVASIPTHPLGEQADKLRRKIERQLISAKWRDVPLGEVAKLLEEQLDLKVIIDQRGLEDIRLDESTPVNGTWNEASVATLLNDMTRNLDLGWRIKGDYLEITSFEELEASLEVRVYPVRDLAPSVSLLEGADKLETYIGGTFCGVGVPNRPSVPRELELPTPKQRLIEMIEWQIVPDAWEELGGVGALLPCEASDTLVVSQVGWVNTTLESLLQDLRQTKRIAAEEAYRQQAAEVILMTYSIPATEDKPRFSSMDIGLLAQRLTRDIAPDAWGEGRSIQALSNRLIIRQRRDIQRAIYQHLVEIGYFKFDRTEAGLGGGGIDLAK
;
A
#
# COMPACT_ATOMS: atom_id res chain seq x y z
N MET A 1 -47.08 -19.65 -26.42
CA MET A 1 -48.44 -20.23 -26.40
C MET A 1 -48.90 -20.22 -24.94
N PHE A 2 -49.75 -19.26 -24.54
CA PHE A 2 -51.21 -19.42 -24.31
C PHE A 2 -51.53 -20.59 -23.35
N HIS A 3 -52.27 -20.50 -22.24
CA HIS A 3 -53.37 -19.64 -21.72
C HIS A 3 -53.27 -19.62 -20.17
N ARG A 4 -53.60 -18.57 -19.39
CA ARG A 4 -54.84 -17.78 -19.19
C ARG A 4 -55.97 -18.52 -18.45
N LEU A 5 -56.61 -17.77 -17.52
CA LEU A 5 -57.98 -17.89 -16.95
C LEU A 5 -58.05 -18.55 -15.55
N LYS A 6 -58.86 -18.10 -14.58
CA LYS A 6 -60.04 -17.20 -14.61
C LYS A 6 -60.40 -16.74 -13.19
N LEU A 7 -60.87 -15.49 -13.06
CA LEU A 7 -61.72 -14.99 -11.97
C LEU A 7 -63.19 -15.46 -12.15
N HIS A 8 -63.90 -15.68 -11.04
CA HIS A 8 -65.36 -15.52 -10.87
C HIS A 8 -65.58 -14.92 -9.47
N GLN A 9 -66.18 -13.72 -9.32
CA GLN A 9 -67.64 -13.41 -9.22
C GLN A 9 -68.35 -14.13 -8.06
N VAL A 10 -69.34 -13.61 -7.31
CA VAL A 10 -70.15 -12.37 -7.17
C VAL A 10 -71.08 -12.64 -5.96
N ALA A 11 -71.51 -11.61 -5.21
CA ALA A 11 -72.85 -11.43 -4.59
C ALA A 11 -72.73 -10.49 -3.36
N ASP A 12 -73.19 -9.23 -3.38
CA ASP A 12 -74.58 -8.68 -3.40
C ASP A 12 -75.14 -8.30 -2.00
N LEU A 13 -75.05 -6.98 -1.73
CA LEU A 13 -76.08 -6.05 -1.24
C LEU A 13 -77.25 -6.52 -0.34
N LYS A 14 -77.46 -5.82 0.82
CA LYS A 14 -78.60 -4.89 1.03
C LYS A 14 -78.63 -4.18 2.42
N PHE A 15 -79.15 -2.95 2.37
CA PHE A 15 -79.36 -1.91 3.40
C PHE A 15 -80.55 -2.14 4.35
N SER A 16 -80.57 -1.44 5.52
CA SER A 16 -81.70 -0.68 6.13
C SER A 16 -81.57 -0.55 7.67
N SER A 17 -81.21 0.62 8.22
CA SER A 17 -82.08 1.64 8.88
C SER A 17 -82.46 1.36 10.35
N GLY A 18 -82.28 2.35 11.24
CA GLY A 18 -83.00 2.42 12.52
C GLY A 18 -82.29 3.14 13.69
N THR A 19 -82.63 4.41 13.87
CA THR A 19 -82.25 5.36 14.95
C THR A 19 -82.81 4.99 16.34
N ILE A 20 -82.14 5.35 17.45
CA ILE A 20 -82.65 6.17 18.60
C ILE A 20 -81.76 6.05 19.86
N MET A 21 -81.53 7.22 20.46
CA MET A 21 -80.73 7.62 21.62
C MET A 21 -81.51 7.52 22.94
N LYS A 22 -80.90 7.10 24.08
CA LYS A 22 -80.87 7.81 25.40
C LYS A 22 -80.58 6.95 26.66
N ILE A 23 -79.73 7.53 27.55
CA ILE A 23 -79.80 7.62 29.04
C ILE A 23 -79.04 6.61 29.96
N LYS A 24 -78.04 7.20 30.66
CA LYS A 24 -77.60 7.18 32.08
C LYS A 24 -77.38 5.88 32.91
N ARG A 25 -76.11 5.80 33.39
CA ARG A 25 -75.56 5.62 34.76
C ARG A 25 -75.85 4.36 35.60
N CYS A 26 -74.71 3.79 36.03
CA CYS A 26 -74.35 3.25 37.36
C CYS A 26 -74.37 1.74 37.59
N TYR A 27 -73.15 1.21 37.73
CA TYR A 27 -72.65 0.27 38.75
C TYR A 27 -73.54 -0.91 39.16
N LEU A 28 -73.14 -2.13 38.76
CA LEU A 28 -72.80 -3.21 39.71
C LEU A 28 -72.22 -4.44 38.98
N LEU A 29 -71.09 -4.91 39.52
CA LEU A 29 -70.59 -6.29 39.55
C LEU A 29 -70.10 -6.92 38.23
N VAL A 30 -68.78 -7.08 38.04
CA VAL A 30 -67.94 -8.12 38.67
C VAL A 30 -68.39 -9.51 38.21
N TRP A 31 -67.54 -10.08 37.34
CA TRP A 31 -67.54 -11.45 36.81
C TRP A 31 -68.46 -11.72 35.61
N ILE A 32 -67.90 -11.49 34.42
CA ILE A 32 -67.75 -12.42 33.28
C ILE A 32 -67.18 -11.57 32.13
N PHE A 33 -66.37 -12.16 31.24
CA PHE A 33 -65.58 -11.58 30.13
C PHE A 33 -64.07 -11.40 30.42
N LEU A 34 -63.30 -12.49 30.61
CA LEU A 34 -62.67 -13.26 29.52
C LEU A 34 -63.49 -13.29 28.21
N THR A 35 -62.93 -12.74 27.13
CA THR A 35 -63.46 -12.58 25.75
C THR A 35 -64.17 -11.26 25.43
N ALA A 36 -63.42 -10.14 25.39
CA ALA A 36 -63.59 -9.04 24.41
C ALA A 36 -62.73 -7.82 24.81
N SER A 37 -61.42 -7.96 24.71
CA SER A 37 -60.50 -6.82 24.52
C SER A 37 -59.48 -7.22 23.48
N THR A 38 -60.00 -7.66 22.33
CA THR A 38 -59.21 -8.12 21.18
C THR A 38 -59.91 -7.72 19.89
N VAL A 39 -60.33 -6.46 19.77
CA VAL A 39 -60.73 -5.87 18.48
C VAL A 39 -60.26 -4.41 18.44
N TYR A 40 -58.94 -4.22 18.61
CA TYR A 40 -58.12 -3.31 17.79
C TYR A 40 -56.63 -3.64 18.02
N ALA A 41 -56.34 -4.94 18.05
CA ALA A 41 -54.99 -5.51 18.02
C ALA A 41 -55.01 -6.67 17.01
N GLN A 42 -55.41 -6.35 15.78
CA GLN A 42 -55.33 -7.26 14.63
C GLN A 42 -54.81 -6.46 13.44
N ASN A 43 -53.61 -5.93 13.61
CA ASN A 43 -52.54 -6.07 12.66
C ASN A 43 -51.28 -5.95 13.51
N PRO A 44 -50.53 -7.04 13.76
CA PRO A 44 -49.14 -6.84 14.19
C PRO A 44 -48.51 -5.89 13.16
N PRO A 45 -47.59 -4.97 13.54
CA PRO A 45 -46.72 -4.38 12.53
C PRO A 45 -46.17 -5.58 11.77
N ALA A 46 -46.36 -5.61 10.45
CA ALA A 46 -45.83 -6.69 9.63
C ALA A 46 -44.42 -6.92 10.14
N ALA A 47 -44.19 -8.09 10.76
CA ALA A 47 -42.87 -8.44 11.21
C ALA A 47 -42.02 -8.21 9.98
N ILE A 48 -41.09 -7.28 10.06
CA ILE A 48 -40.02 -7.20 9.09
C ILE A 48 -39.40 -8.58 9.24
N SER A 49 -39.81 -9.50 8.36
CA SER A 49 -39.17 -10.78 8.23
C SER A 49 -37.75 -10.35 7.99
N GLU A 50 -36.87 -10.56 8.97
CA GLU A 50 -35.45 -10.54 8.73
C GLU A 50 -35.29 -11.48 7.55
N THR A 51 -35.10 -10.90 6.37
CA THR A 51 -34.69 -11.63 5.20
C THR A 51 -33.34 -12.14 5.60
N THR A 52 -33.32 -13.36 6.14
CA THR A 52 -32.10 -14.11 6.35
C THR A 52 -31.59 -14.28 4.93
N ASP A 53 -30.66 -13.42 4.54
CA ASP A 53 -30.03 -13.50 3.24
C ASP A 53 -29.61 -14.96 3.06
N PRO A 54 -30.00 -15.61 1.95
CA PRO A 54 -29.68 -17.02 1.76
C PRO A 54 -28.17 -17.14 1.89
N VAL A 55 -27.71 -17.88 2.90
CA VAL A 55 -26.28 -18.17 3.09
C VAL A 55 -25.88 -19.02 1.89
N VAL A 56 -25.36 -18.37 0.85
CA VAL A 56 -24.84 -19.03 -0.33
C VAL A 56 -23.59 -19.79 0.11
N THR A 57 -23.71 -21.09 0.28
CA THR A 57 -22.56 -21.96 0.52
C THR A 57 -21.78 -22.09 -0.78
N VAL A 58 -20.62 -21.47 -0.83
CA VAL A 58 -19.67 -21.61 -1.95
C VAL A 58 -19.18 -23.06 -1.94
N VAL A 59 -19.55 -23.83 -2.96
CA VAL A 59 -18.98 -25.16 -3.21
C VAL A 59 -17.75 -24.96 -4.08
N GLU A 60 -16.57 -25.32 -3.58
CA GLU A 60 -15.34 -25.21 -4.34
C GLU A 60 -15.35 -26.22 -5.49
N SER A 61 -15.03 -25.76 -6.70
CA SER A 61 -14.92 -26.65 -7.85
C SER A 61 -13.57 -27.36 -7.84
N PRO A 62 -13.44 -28.56 -8.43
CA PRO A 62 -12.15 -29.25 -8.56
C PRO A 62 -11.06 -28.39 -9.23
N GLU A 63 -11.44 -27.52 -10.17
CA GLU A 63 -10.54 -26.58 -10.83
C GLU A 63 -10.03 -25.51 -9.86
N ALA A 64 -10.90 -25.02 -8.96
CA ALA A 64 -10.51 -24.07 -7.92
C ALA A 64 -9.55 -24.70 -6.89
N GLU A 65 -9.78 -25.96 -6.52
CA GLU A 65 -8.85 -26.71 -5.66
C GLU A 65 -7.47 -26.88 -6.32
N LEU A 66 -7.43 -27.25 -7.60
CA LEU A 66 -6.18 -27.37 -8.35
C LEU A 66 -5.44 -26.03 -8.45
N ALA A 67 -6.15 -24.93 -8.75
CA ALA A 67 -5.54 -23.60 -8.81
C ALA A 67 -4.92 -23.19 -7.45
N LYS A 68 -5.61 -23.48 -6.34
CA LYS A 68 -5.07 -23.25 -4.99
C LYS A 68 -3.82 -24.09 -4.72
N GLN A 69 -3.80 -25.34 -5.15
CA GLN A 69 -2.62 -26.21 -5.02
C GLN A 69 -1.43 -25.66 -5.80
N GLN A 70 -1.63 -25.25 -7.06
CA GLN A 70 -0.59 -24.64 -7.89
C GLN A 70 -0.01 -23.36 -7.27
N LEU A 71 -0.87 -22.49 -6.73
CA LEU A 71 -0.42 -21.28 -6.01
C LEU A 71 0.41 -21.61 -4.76
N ALA A 72 0.01 -22.65 -4.02
CA ALA A 72 0.77 -23.12 -2.86
C ALA A 72 2.14 -23.70 -3.27
N GLU A 73 2.23 -24.42 -4.38
CA GLU A 73 3.50 -24.92 -4.92
C GLU A 73 4.45 -23.77 -5.33
N ILE A 74 3.92 -22.72 -5.95
CA ILE A 74 4.66 -21.50 -6.28
C ILE A 74 5.19 -20.85 -5.00
N ASP A 75 4.32 -20.58 -4.02
CA ASP A 75 4.70 -19.91 -2.78
C ASP A 75 5.74 -20.74 -1.99
N ASN A 76 5.60 -22.07 -1.96
CA ASN A 76 6.58 -22.99 -1.36
C ASN A 76 7.93 -22.98 -2.09
N LEU A 77 7.94 -22.88 -3.42
CA LEU A 77 9.19 -22.78 -4.18
C LEU A 77 9.88 -21.44 -3.92
N ILE A 78 9.16 -20.33 -3.87
CA ILE A 78 9.71 -19.01 -3.50
C ILE A 78 10.34 -19.06 -2.10
N GLU A 79 9.67 -19.66 -1.12
CA GLU A 79 10.25 -19.82 0.22
C GLU A 79 11.51 -20.70 0.21
N ARG A 80 11.54 -21.80 -0.57
CA ARG A 80 12.75 -22.62 -0.75
C ARG A 80 13.90 -21.84 -1.38
N ILE A 81 13.63 -20.95 -2.34
CA ILE A 81 14.63 -20.09 -2.99
C ILE A 81 15.36 -19.23 -1.96
N TRP A 82 14.64 -18.66 -0.98
CA TRP A 82 15.25 -17.79 0.02
C TRP A 82 15.82 -18.51 1.25
N THR A 83 15.38 -19.74 1.52
CA THR A 83 15.81 -20.53 2.69
C THR A 83 16.93 -21.51 2.39
N THR A 84 17.01 -22.05 1.17
CA THR A 84 18.05 -23.01 0.77
C THR A 84 19.37 -22.28 0.57
N LYS A 85 20.42 -22.73 1.27
CA LYS A 85 21.78 -22.21 1.12
C LYS A 85 22.61 -23.11 0.20
N VAL A 86 23.43 -22.48 -0.62
CA VAL A 86 24.29 -23.16 -1.60
C VAL A 86 25.72 -22.65 -1.51
N SER A 87 26.66 -23.52 -1.85
CA SER A 87 28.03 -23.13 -2.17
C SER A 87 28.32 -23.62 -3.57
N LEU A 88 28.71 -22.70 -4.45
CA LEU A 88 29.00 -22.98 -5.86
C LEU A 88 30.31 -22.27 -6.20
N SER A 89 31.24 -23.01 -6.78
CA SER A 89 32.52 -22.50 -7.27
C SER A 89 32.70 -23.06 -8.67
N VAL A 90 32.32 -22.26 -9.65
CA VAL A 90 32.33 -22.61 -11.08
C VAL A 90 33.03 -21.50 -11.86
N SER A 91 33.78 -21.90 -12.88
CA SER A 91 34.50 -20.98 -13.76
C SER A 91 34.30 -21.45 -15.19
N ASP A 92 33.81 -20.55 -16.04
CA ASP A 92 33.56 -20.80 -17.46
C ASP A 92 32.62 -22.01 -17.71
N VAL A 93 31.60 -22.18 -16.86
CA VAL A 93 30.64 -23.28 -16.94
C VAL A 93 29.35 -22.81 -17.64
N PRO A 94 28.78 -23.59 -18.58
CA PRO A 94 27.53 -23.23 -19.25
C PRO A 94 26.38 -22.89 -18.29
N LEU A 95 25.60 -21.85 -18.61
CA LEU A 95 24.42 -21.42 -17.85
C LEU A 95 23.48 -22.59 -17.55
N GLU A 96 23.21 -23.46 -18.53
CA GLU A 96 22.36 -24.65 -18.34
C GLU A 96 22.85 -25.55 -17.21
N GLU A 97 24.16 -25.82 -17.14
CA GLU A 97 24.72 -26.70 -16.11
C GLU A 97 24.62 -26.06 -14.71
N VAL A 98 24.90 -24.77 -14.60
CA VAL A 98 24.77 -24.02 -13.34
C VAL A 98 23.32 -24.03 -12.86
N MET A 99 22.38 -23.74 -13.75
CA MET A 99 20.95 -23.71 -13.43
C MET A 99 20.41 -25.10 -13.09
N LEU A 100 20.90 -26.16 -13.73
CA LEU A 100 20.55 -27.54 -13.39
C LEU A 100 21.02 -27.92 -11.97
N GLN A 101 22.21 -27.47 -11.57
CA GLN A 101 22.69 -27.67 -10.20
C GLN A 101 21.80 -26.96 -9.17
N ILE A 102 21.40 -25.72 -9.45
CA ILE A 102 20.49 -24.94 -8.59
C ILE A 102 19.11 -25.60 -8.50
N ALA A 103 18.51 -25.97 -9.64
CA ALA A 103 17.19 -26.61 -9.67
C ALA A 103 17.18 -27.96 -8.94
N LYS A 104 18.27 -28.73 -9.04
CA LYS A 104 18.44 -29.98 -8.29
C LYS A 104 18.50 -29.76 -6.78
N GLN A 105 19.15 -28.69 -6.32
CA GLN A 105 19.21 -28.34 -4.90
C GLN A 105 17.85 -27.86 -4.37
N LEU A 106 17.12 -27.09 -5.18
CA LEU A 106 15.74 -26.67 -4.85
C LEU A 106 14.76 -27.84 -4.88
N GLY A 107 15.04 -28.90 -5.65
CA GLY A 107 14.11 -29.99 -5.90
C GLY A 107 12.93 -29.55 -6.76
N CYS A 108 13.20 -28.77 -7.81
CA CYS A 108 12.21 -28.29 -8.78
C CYS A 108 12.65 -28.62 -10.21
N GLU A 109 11.72 -28.52 -11.16
CA GLU A 109 12.04 -28.63 -12.58
C GLU A 109 12.70 -27.34 -13.08
N LEU A 110 13.54 -27.44 -14.11
CA LEU A 110 14.14 -26.30 -14.80
C LEU A 110 13.63 -26.24 -16.24
N ARG A 111 13.22 -25.05 -16.68
CA ARG A 111 12.98 -24.71 -18.09
C ARG A 111 13.83 -23.51 -18.45
N ILE A 112 14.54 -23.59 -19.58
CA ILE A 112 15.21 -22.43 -20.18
C ILE A 112 14.44 -22.09 -21.46
N ASP A 113 14.06 -20.84 -21.61
CA ASP A 113 13.34 -20.34 -22.78
C ASP A 113 14.33 -19.89 -23.86
N ASP A 114 14.74 -20.84 -24.71
CA ASP A 114 15.75 -20.58 -25.75
C ASP A 114 15.35 -19.44 -26.67
N ARG A 115 14.07 -19.34 -27.03
CA ARG A 115 13.59 -18.30 -27.92
C ARG A 115 13.83 -16.91 -27.33
N SER A 116 13.49 -16.74 -26.05
CA SER A 116 13.70 -15.47 -25.36
C SER A 116 15.18 -15.10 -25.22
N LEU A 117 16.07 -16.09 -25.11
CA LEU A 117 17.53 -15.89 -25.06
C LEU A 117 18.08 -15.55 -26.45
N GLU A 118 17.64 -16.27 -27.49
CA GLU A 118 18.03 -16.02 -28.89
C GLU A 118 17.67 -14.59 -29.33
N ASP A 119 16.58 -14.03 -28.83
CA ASP A 119 16.18 -12.63 -29.09
C ASP A 119 17.21 -11.61 -28.55
N LEU A 120 18.03 -11.98 -27.56
CA LEU A 120 19.17 -11.21 -27.05
C LEU A 120 20.51 -11.61 -27.70
N GLY A 121 20.50 -12.54 -28.66
CA GLY A 121 21.72 -13.14 -29.22
C GLY A 121 22.44 -14.07 -28.23
N LEU A 122 21.74 -14.52 -27.19
CA LEU A 122 22.22 -15.36 -26.10
C LEU A 122 21.88 -16.83 -26.36
N THR A 123 22.61 -17.75 -25.74
CA THR A 123 22.33 -19.19 -25.77
C THR A 123 22.47 -19.78 -24.38
N ARG A 124 21.97 -20.99 -24.16
CA ARG A 124 22.13 -21.70 -22.88
C ARG A 124 23.58 -22.11 -22.55
N GLU A 125 24.49 -21.95 -23.51
CA GLU A 125 25.92 -22.25 -23.38
C GLU A 125 26.75 -21.04 -22.89
N ILE A 126 26.11 -19.92 -22.55
CA ILE A 126 26.83 -18.76 -22.03
C ILE A 126 27.67 -19.17 -20.81
N PRO A 127 28.98 -18.85 -20.82
CA PRO A 127 29.84 -19.19 -19.72
C PRO A 127 29.54 -18.33 -18.51
N ILE A 128 29.28 -18.97 -17.37
CA ILE A 128 29.07 -18.34 -16.08
C ILE A 128 30.26 -18.67 -15.18
N SER A 129 30.80 -17.65 -14.54
CA SER A 129 31.81 -17.79 -13.49
C SER A 129 31.29 -17.20 -12.19
N ILE A 130 31.20 -18.03 -11.16
CA ILE A 130 30.72 -17.59 -9.84
C ILE A 130 31.39 -18.41 -8.74
N ASP A 131 31.87 -17.72 -7.70
CA ASP A 131 32.40 -18.33 -6.48
C ASP A 131 31.69 -17.77 -5.25
N VAL A 132 30.76 -18.57 -4.72
CA VAL A 132 29.89 -18.22 -3.59
C VAL A 132 29.88 -19.34 -2.57
N LYS A 133 29.87 -18.95 -1.29
CA LYS A 133 29.85 -19.89 -0.16
C LYS A 133 28.67 -19.56 0.74
N ASN A 134 27.81 -20.56 0.95
CA ASN A 134 26.69 -20.48 1.89
C ASN A 134 25.73 -19.28 1.66
N LEU A 135 25.44 -18.95 0.40
CA LEU A 135 24.46 -17.92 0.04
C LEU A 135 23.09 -18.53 -0.23
N ALA A 136 22.02 -17.76 -0.05
CA ALA A 136 20.68 -18.19 -0.44
C ALA A 136 20.59 -18.41 -1.96
N VAL A 137 19.79 -19.39 -2.40
CA VAL A 137 19.55 -19.61 -3.82
C VAL A 137 19.04 -18.34 -4.49
N GLY A 138 18.14 -17.58 -3.85
CA GLY A 138 17.65 -16.30 -4.38
C GLY A 138 18.77 -15.30 -4.68
N SER A 139 19.69 -15.12 -3.73
CA SER A 139 20.88 -14.27 -3.93
C SER A 139 21.79 -14.81 -5.05
N VAL A 140 21.97 -16.13 -5.14
CA VAL A 140 22.76 -16.73 -6.23
C VAL A 140 22.08 -16.55 -7.60
N LEU A 141 20.75 -16.68 -7.68
CA LEU A 141 20.00 -16.44 -8.91
C LEU A 141 20.16 -14.99 -9.36
N GLU A 142 20.06 -14.02 -8.45
CA GLU A 142 20.31 -12.61 -8.76
C GLU A 142 21.74 -12.38 -9.27
N LEU A 143 22.75 -13.00 -8.65
CA LEU A 143 24.15 -12.89 -9.04
C LEU A 143 24.49 -13.58 -10.37
N VAL A 144 23.92 -14.75 -10.63
CA VAL A 144 24.17 -15.51 -11.86
C VAL A 144 23.43 -14.89 -13.03
N LEU A 145 22.15 -14.58 -12.83
CA LEU A 145 21.30 -14.11 -13.91
C LEU A 145 21.56 -12.64 -14.18
N GLY A 146 21.82 -11.78 -13.18
CA GLY A 146 22.07 -10.35 -13.40
C GLY A 146 23.33 -10.01 -14.22
N GLN A 147 24.26 -10.95 -14.38
CA GLN A 147 25.44 -10.79 -15.27
C GLN A 147 25.07 -10.78 -16.76
N VAL A 148 23.89 -11.28 -17.10
CA VAL A 148 23.33 -11.35 -18.46
C VAL A 148 21.91 -10.78 -18.41
N ASP A 149 21.32 -10.24 -19.48
CA ASP A 149 19.96 -9.62 -19.39
C ASP A 149 18.84 -10.67 -19.32
N ILE A 150 18.97 -11.60 -18.37
CA ILE A 150 18.16 -12.78 -18.12
C ILE A 150 17.64 -12.70 -16.70
N THR A 151 16.44 -13.22 -16.47
CA THR A 151 15.80 -13.34 -15.17
C THR A 151 15.14 -14.70 -15.03
N TYR A 152 14.40 -14.89 -13.93
CA TYR A 152 13.64 -16.10 -13.68
C TYR A 152 12.18 -15.82 -13.31
N LEU A 153 11.32 -16.77 -13.67
CA LEU A 153 9.94 -16.86 -13.20
C LEU A 153 9.75 -18.14 -12.40
N VAL A 154 8.79 -18.10 -11.48
CA VAL A 154 8.41 -19.25 -10.66
C VAL A 154 7.04 -19.76 -11.10
N GLU A 155 7.03 -20.94 -11.71
CA GLU A 155 5.85 -21.72 -12.06
C GLU A 155 5.62 -22.82 -11.00
N PRO A 156 4.46 -23.51 -10.97
CA PRO A 156 4.20 -24.59 -10.02
C PRO A 156 5.31 -25.65 -10.02
N ASN A 157 6.09 -25.66 -8.95
CA ASN A 157 7.28 -26.50 -8.75
C ASN A 157 8.32 -26.48 -9.90
N ARG A 158 8.41 -25.36 -10.64
CA ARG A 158 9.31 -25.20 -11.79
C ARG A 158 9.93 -23.81 -11.82
N LEU A 159 11.24 -23.76 -12.06
CA LEU A 159 12.00 -22.53 -12.32
C LEU A 159 12.12 -22.33 -13.83
N VAL A 160 11.72 -21.17 -14.32
CA VAL A 160 11.84 -20.80 -15.73
C VAL A 160 12.87 -19.70 -15.87
N VAL A 161 13.88 -19.88 -16.73
CA VAL A 161 14.91 -18.89 -17.06
C VAL A 161 14.64 -18.32 -18.45
N LEU A 162 14.63 -17.00 -18.58
CA LEU A 162 14.19 -16.27 -19.76
C LEU A 162 14.76 -14.85 -19.78
N SER A 163 14.72 -14.15 -20.91
CA SER A 163 15.14 -12.74 -20.97
C SER A 163 14.26 -11.83 -20.10
N VAL A 164 14.83 -10.72 -19.62
CA VAL A 164 14.10 -9.71 -18.83
C VAL A 164 12.89 -9.19 -19.62
N GLY A 165 13.05 -8.89 -20.91
CA GLY A 165 11.96 -8.39 -21.76
C GLY A 165 10.81 -9.37 -21.95
N GLU A 166 11.08 -10.68 -22.06
CA GLU A 166 10.02 -11.70 -22.15
C GLU A 166 9.31 -11.89 -20.80
N SER A 167 10.00 -11.65 -19.68
CA SER A 167 9.42 -11.78 -18.33
C SER A 167 8.34 -10.74 -18.02
N ASP A 168 8.34 -9.60 -18.73
CA ASP A 168 7.36 -8.52 -18.58
C ASP A 168 6.04 -8.80 -19.35
N ASP A 169 5.93 -9.92 -20.06
CA ASP A 169 4.69 -10.32 -20.71
C ASP A 169 3.63 -10.73 -19.67
N ARG A 170 2.48 -10.05 -19.70
CA ARG A 170 1.34 -10.29 -18.81
C ARG A 170 0.86 -11.74 -18.77
N LYS A 171 1.15 -12.56 -19.78
CA LYS A 171 0.80 -13.99 -19.77
C LYS A 171 1.46 -14.76 -18.63
N TYR A 172 2.58 -14.26 -18.08
CA TYR A 172 3.27 -14.86 -16.94
C TYR A 172 2.82 -14.29 -15.58
N PHE A 173 1.93 -13.30 -15.57
CA PHE A 173 1.51 -12.62 -14.35
C PHE A 173 0.37 -13.39 -13.69
N LEU A 174 0.35 -13.35 -12.36
CA LEU A 174 -0.74 -13.87 -11.56
C LEU A 174 -1.64 -12.71 -11.15
N THR A 175 -2.95 -12.92 -11.14
CA THR A 175 -3.88 -11.98 -10.50
C THR A 175 -4.26 -12.53 -9.13
N ARG A 176 -3.95 -11.80 -8.06
CA ARG A 176 -4.29 -12.16 -6.68
C ARG A 176 -5.12 -11.06 -6.01
N PHE A 177 -6.12 -11.48 -5.23
CA PHE A 177 -6.88 -10.60 -4.37
C PHE A 177 -6.28 -10.57 -2.96
N TYR A 178 -6.03 -9.37 -2.45
CA TYR A 178 -5.50 -9.12 -1.12
C TYR A 178 -6.57 -8.44 -0.25
N PRO A 179 -7.16 -9.14 0.74
CA PRO A 179 -8.18 -8.57 1.63
C PRO A 179 -7.52 -7.65 2.67
N VAL A 180 -7.14 -6.46 2.22
CA VAL A 180 -6.39 -5.48 3.01
C VAL A 180 -7.17 -5.03 4.24
N ASP A 181 -8.50 -4.91 4.13
CA ASP A 181 -9.37 -4.61 5.25
C ASP A 181 -9.16 -5.61 6.41
N GLN A 182 -9.27 -6.92 6.16
CA GLN A 182 -9.15 -7.96 7.18
C GLN A 182 -7.85 -7.87 7.99
N TRP A 183 -6.77 -7.35 7.38
CA TRP A 183 -5.45 -7.23 8.03
C TRP A 183 -5.22 -5.85 8.65
N LEU A 184 -5.56 -4.79 7.92
CA LEU A 184 -5.15 -3.42 8.24
C LEU A 184 -6.32 -2.55 8.74
N GLY A 185 -7.60 -2.84 8.51
CA GLY A 185 -8.70 -1.98 8.97
C GLY A 185 -10.12 -2.56 9.01
N ASP A 186 -10.98 -1.89 9.76
CA ASP A 186 -12.34 -2.23 10.18
C ASP A 186 -13.44 -2.26 9.09
N GLY A 187 -13.08 -2.54 7.83
CA GLY A 187 -14.01 -2.91 6.75
C GLY A 187 -14.93 -1.82 6.20
N LYS A 188 -14.70 -0.53 6.50
CA LYS A 188 -15.68 0.53 6.20
C LYS A 188 -15.21 1.70 5.32
N CYS A 189 -13.91 1.91 5.10
CA CYS A 189 -13.44 3.10 4.37
C CYS A 189 -12.55 2.76 3.16
N LYS A 190 -13.08 2.98 1.95
CA LYS A 190 -12.30 2.94 0.69
C LYS A 190 -11.05 3.83 0.74
N LEU A 191 -11.08 4.91 1.53
CA LEU A 191 -9.95 5.84 1.67
C LEU A 191 -8.71 5.20 2.31
N ASN A 192 -8.87 4.18 3.16
CA ASN A 192 -7.72 3.43 3.69
C ASN A 192 -7.10 2.53 2.61
N LEU A 193 -7.92 1.97 1.70
CA LEU A 193 -7.45 1.11 0.62
C LEU A 193 -6.62 1.90 -0.41
N GLU A 194 -6.97 3.16 -0.69
CA GLU A 194 -6.17 4.03 -1.56
C GLU A 194 -4.76 4.26 -1.03
N LYS A 195 -4.61 4.45 0.29
CA LYS A 195 -3.28 4.60 0.92
C LYS A 195 -2.49 3.31 0.84
N VAL A 196 -3.12 2.17 1.10
CA VAL A 196 -2.45 0.87 1.00
C VAL A 196 -2.06 0.57 -0.46
N ARG A 197 -2.92 0.93 -1.42
CA ARG A 197 -2.60 0.87 -2.85
C ARG A 197 -1.37 1.72 -3.17
N ALA A 198 -1.31 2.97 -2.72
CA ALA A 198 -0.13 3.82 -2.93
C ALA A 198 1.15 3.21 -2.34
N ILE A 199 1.06 2.61 -1.14
CA ILE A 199 2.20 1.88 -0.53
C ILE A 199 2.62 0.67 -1.38
N VAL A 200 1.69 -0.02 -2.02
CA VAL A 200 2.02 -1.13 -2.94
C VAL A 200 2.68 -0.60 -4.21
N LEU A 201 2.15 0.48 -4.78
CA LEU A 201 2.64 1.07 -6.04
C LEU A 201 4.05 1.66 -5.93
N MET A 202 4.53 1.98 -4.73
CA MET A 202 5.90 2.46 -4.54
C MET A 202 6.95 1.33 -4.65
N ILE A 203 6.54 0.06 -4.57
CA ILE A 203 7.46 -1.08 -4.79
C ILE A 203 7.76 -1.11 -6.29
N GLU A 204 9.01 -0.83 -6.68
CA GLU A 204 9.47 -0.79 -8.08
C GLU A 204 8.47 -0.06 -8.99
N ALA A 205 8.33 1.24 -8.76
CA ALA A 205 7.28 2.08 -9.35
C ALA A 205 7.12 1.90 -10.87
N TYR A 206 8.23 1.70 -11.59
CA TYR A 206 8.27 1.52 -13.05
C TYR A 206 7.56 0.24 -13.55
N THR A 207 7.28 -0.73 -12.68
CA THR A 207 6.61 -1.99 -13.05
C THR A 207 5.09 -1.84 -13.18
N TRP A 208 4.52 -0.73 -12.72
CA TRP A 208 3.08 -0.50 -12.69
C TRP A 208 2.57 0.27 -13.92
N GLU A 209 1.33 0.00 -14.33
CA GLU A 209 0.62 0.66 -15.43
C GLU A 209 0.67 2.20 -15.33
N GLU A 210 0.60 2.75 -14.12
CA GLU A 210 0.70 4.19 -13.87
C GLU A 210 2.02 4.81 -14.32
N MET A 211 3.10 4.02 -14.33
CA MET A 211 4.42 4.40 -14.82
C MET A 211 4.75 3.79 -16.18
N GLY A 212 3.76 3.19 -16.86
CA GLY A 212 3.91 2.55 -18.17
C GLY A 212 4.35 1.08 -18.13
N GLY A 213 4.44 0.49 -16.94
CA GLY A 213 4.78 -0.91 -16.74
C GLY A 213 3.62 -1.89 -16.99
N PRO A 214 3.91 -3.20 -17.02
CA PRO A 214 2.92 -4.23 -17.34
C PRO A 214 1.98 -4.59 -16.18
N GLY A 215 2.33 -4.28 -14.93
CA GLY A 215 1.58 -4.68 -13.74
C GLY A 215 0.40 -3.77 -13.42
N SER A 216 -0.64 -4.31 -12.79
CA SER A 216 -1.84 -3.52 -12.42
C SER A 216 -2.24 -3.74 -10.96
N CYS A 217 -2.77 -2.69 -10.33
CA CYS A 217 -3.24 -2.71 -8.95
C CYS A 217 -4.56 -1.94 -8.86
N GLU A 218 -5.68 -2.61 -8.63
CA GLU A 218 -7.00 -2.00 -8.58
C GLU A 218 -7.68 -2.25 -7.24
N ILE A 219 -8.46 -1.28 -6.76
CA ILE A 219 -9.29 -1.48 -5.57
C ILE A 219 -10.56 -2.22 -5.99
N TYR A 220 -10.78 -3.40 -5.40
CA TYR A 220 -11.98 -4.19 -5.63
C TYR A 220 -12.62 -4.59 -4.31
N GLY A 221 -13.87 -4.16 -4.09
CA GLY A 221 -14.55 -4.36 -2.80
C GLY A 221 -13.72 -3.80 -1.65
N ASP A 222 -13.32 -4.67 -0.74
CA ASP A 222 -12.59 -4.32 0.50
C ASP A 222 -11.09 -4.65 0.43
N GLY A 223 -10.56 -4.90 -0.77
CA GLY A 223 -9.17 -5.27 -0.97
C GLY A 223 -8.55 -4.75 -2.26
N LEU A 224 -7.35 -5.25 -2.55
CA LEU A 224 -6.60 -4.94 -3.76
C LEU A 224 -6.57 -6.14 -4.69
N LEU A 225 -6.95 -5.93 -5.93
CA LEU A 225 -6.78 -6.88 -7.03
C LEU A 225 -5.49 -6.51 -7.75
N ILE A 226 -4.47 -7.37 -7.64
CA ILE A 226 -3.12 -7.08 -8.13
C ILE A 226 -2.73 -8.12 -9.18
N THR A 227 -2.19 -7.66 -10.30
CA THR A 227 -1.65 -8.49 -11.38
C THR A 227 -0.15 -8.23 -11.55
N GLN A 228 0.69 -9.18 -11.13
CA GLN A 228 2.16 -9.09 -11.13
C GLN A 228 2.79 -10.50 -11.20
N PRO A 229 4.11 -10.65 -11.46
CA PRO A 229 4.81 -11.93 -11.33
C PRO A 229 4.73 -12.54 -9.93
N ALA A 230 4.88 -13.87 -9.85
CA ALA A 230 4.82 -14.61 -8.58
C ALA A 230 5.83 -14.13 -7.52
N THR A 231 7.05 -13.82 -7.94
CA THR A 231 8.13 -13.27 -7.08
C THR A 231 7.76 -11.90 -6.51
N PHE A 232 7.09 -11.06 -7.30
CA PHE A 232 6.60 -9.75 -6.87
C PHE A 232 5.46 -9.88 -5.84
N HIS A 233 4.56 -10.84 -6.03
CA HIS A 233 3.54 -11.14 -5.03
C HIS A 233 4.11 -11.53 -3.66
N ASP A 234 5.28 -12.18 -3.61
CA ASP A 234 5.99 -12.46 -2.37
C ASP A 234 6.44 -11.18 -1.67
N ARG A 235 6.95 -10.20 -2.42
CA ARG A 235 7.33 -8.87 -1.88
C ARG A 235 6.14 -8.13 -1.29
N ILE A 236 4.98 -8.14 -1.98
CA ILE A 236 3.73 -7.58 -1.46
C ILE A 236 3.31 -8.30 -0.17
N ARG A 237 3.35 -9.64 -0.16
CA ARG A 237 3.03 -10.44 1.05
C ARG A 237 3.96 -10.08 2.22
N ARG A 238 5.25 -9.88 1.98
CA ARG A 238 6.22 -9.48 3.01
C ARG A 238 6.02 -8.06 3.50
N LEU A 239 5.70 -7.12 2.61
CA LEU A 239 5.30 -5.76 3.00
C LEU A 239 4.09 -5.81 3.93
N PHE A 240 3.01 -6.52 3.56
CA PHE A 240 1.84 -6.66 4.41
C PHE A 240 2.16 -7.36 5.73
N SER A 241 3.00 -8.39 5.71
CA SER A 241 3.49 -9.03 6.93
C SER A 241 4.23 -8.06 7.84
N ALA A 242 5.10 -7.20 7.30
CA ALA A 242 5.81 -6.18 8.05
C ALA A 242 4.86 -5.13 8.66
N MET A 243 3.86 -4.68 7.90
CA MET A 243 2.82 -3.76 8.39
C MET A 243 1.96 -4.40 9.49
N MET A 244 1.56 -5.66 9.33
CA MET A 244 0.82 -6.41 10.35
C MET A 244 1.66 -6.63 11.62
N LYS A 245 2.94 -6.96 11.47
CA LYS A 245 3.89 -7.08 12.58
C LYS A 245 3.98 -5.76 13.34
N ALA A 246 4.10 -4.62 12.63
CA ALA A 246 4.11 -3.30 13.25
C ALA A 246 2.79 -2.98 13.98
N LYS A 247 1.64 -3.27 13.35
CA LYS A 247 0.31 -3.08 13.96
C LYS A 247 0.14 -3.89 15.25
N SER A 248 0.71 -5.10 15.30
CA SER A 248 0.66 -5.98 16.48
C SER A 248 1.54 -5.54 17.65
N LEU A 249 2.41 -4.53 17.45
CA LEU A 249 3.27 -4.02 18.52
C LEU A 249 2.43 -3.35 19.62
N PRO A 250 2.74 -3.59 20.90
CA PRO A 250 2.01 -2.98 22.02
C PRO A 250 2.14 -1.44 22.01
N ASN A 251 1.13 -0.76 22.54
CA ASN A 251 1.08 0.71 22.53
C ASN A 251 2.12 1.35 23.46
N ASP A 252 2.41 0.73 24.60
CA ASP A 252 3.16 1.36 25.69
C ASP A 252 4.69 1.19 25.58
N SER A 253 5.16 0.13 24.91
CA SER A 253 6.58 -0.17 24.76
C SER A 253 6.86 -1.16 23.64
N TYR A 254 7.50 -0.71 22.56
CA TYR A 254 7.79 -1.54 21.41
C TYR A 254 9.19 -1.30 20.84
N GLN A 255 9.68 -2.25 20.02
CA GLN A 255 10.94 -2.10 19.32
C GLN A 255 10.78 -1.09 18.18
N VAL A 256 11.57 -0.01 18.23
CA VAL A 256 11.52 1.09 17.27
C VAL A 256 12.35 0.85 16.01
N ALA A 257 13.01 -0.29 15.91
CA ALA A 257 13.77 -0.68 14.74
C ALA A 257 12.85 -0.82 13.52
N SER A 258 13.36 -0.44 12.36
CA SER A 258 12.67 -0.64 11.09
C SER A 258 12.49 -2.14 10.83
N ILE A 259 11.37 -2.50 10.21
CA ILE A 259 11.03 -3.88 9.85
C ILE A 259 11.31 -4.00 8.34
N PRO A 260 12.35 -4.74 7.92
CA PRO A 260 12.65 -4.93 6.52
C PRO A 260 11.60 -5.82 5.84
N THR A 261 11.36 -5.58 4.55
CA THR A 261 10.44 -6.40 3.74
C THR A 261 11.14 -7.47 2.92
N HIS A 262 12.46 -7.37 2.74
CA HIS A 262 13.25 -8.38 2.04
C HIS A 262 13.29 -9.71 2.83
N PRO A 263 13.21 -10.89 2.18
CA PRO A 263 13.26 -12.20 2.86
C PRO A 263 14.45 -12.38 3.80
N LEU A 264 15.60 -11.84 3.42
CA LEU A 264 16.85 -11.87 4.20
C LEU A 264 17.14 -10.56 4.94
N GLY A 265 16.12 -9.74 5.19
CA GLY A 265 16.29 -8.41 5.77
C GLY A 265 16.94 -8.42 7.16
N GLU A 266 16.57 -9.37 8.03
CA GLU A 266 17.18 -9.48 9.36
C GLU A 266 18.67 -9.88 9.29
N GLN A 267 19.05 -10.69 8.30
CA GLN A 267 20.42 -11.06 8.01
C GLN A 267 21.19 -9.84 7.49
N ALA A 268 20.61 -9.10 6.54
CA ALA A 268 21.18 -7.88 6.01
C ALA A 268 21.45 -6.84 7.12
N ASP A 269 20.51 -6.66 8.07
CA ASP A 269 20.69 -5.77 9.22
C ASP A 269 21.79 -6.23 10.18
N LYS A 270 22.03 -7.54 10.30
CA LYS A 270 23.17 -8.07 11.08
C LYS A 270 24.49 -7.80 10.37
N LEU A 271 24.55 -8.01 9.05
CA LEU A 271 25.72 -7.72 8.23
C LEU A 271 26.05 -6.23 8.22
N ARG A 272 25.03 -5.37 8.10
CA ARG A 272 25.18 -3.90 8.17
C ARG A 272 25.85 -3.48 9.47
N ARG A 273 25.33 -3.94 10.60
CA ARG A 273 25.92 -3.68 11.92
C ARG A 273 27.33 -4.25 12.07
N LYS A 274 27.66 -5.35 11.39
CA LYS A 274 29.03 -5.90 11.35
C LYS A 274 29.96 -4.92 10.61
N ILE A 275 29.57 -4.46 9.43
CA ILE A 275 30.33 -3.50 8.60
C ILE A 275 30.52 -2.16 9.32
N GLU A 276 29.50 -1.66 10.02
CA GLU A 276 29.56 -0.39 10.77
C GLU A 276 30.47 -0.45 12.01
N ARG A 277 30.60 -1.62 12.64
CA ARG A 277 31.37 -1.80 13.88
C ARG A 277 32.79 -2.28 13.65
N GLN A 278 33.03 -3.03 12.57
CA GLN A 278 34.34 -3.57 12.29
C GLN A 278 35.28 -2.46 11.86
N LEU A 279 36.44 -2.38 12.52
CA LEU A 279 37.46 -1.38 12.24
C LEU A 279 38.53 -1.95 11.31
N ILE A 280 39.05 -1.10 10.44
CA ILE A 280 40.12 -1.40 9.51
C ILE A 280 41.17 -0.27 9.54
N SER A 281 42.44 -0.68 9.47
CA SER A 281 43.56 0.23 9.20
C SER A 281 44.17 -0.18 7.86
N ALA A 282 44.10 0.70 6.88
CA ALA A 282 44.54 0.43 5.52
C ALA A 282 45.18 1.67 4.91
N LYS A 283 46.25 1.47 4.15
CA LYS A 283 46.86 2.49 3.30
C LYS A 283 46.97 1.95 1.90
N TRP A 284 46.09 2.40 1.03
CA TRP A 284 46.00 1.94 -0.35
C TRP A 284 46.46 3.03 -1.30
N ARG A 285 47.31 2.61 -2.23
CA ARG A 285 47.81 3.43 -3.32
C ARG A 285 47.72 2.61 -4.59
N ASP A 286 46.90 3.09 -5.52
CA ASP A 286 46.63 2.46 -6.81
C ASP A 286 46.23 0.98 -6.69
N VAL A 287 45.42 0.63 -5.67
CA VAL A 287 44.94 -0.74 -5.47
C VAL A 287 43.68 -0.94 -6.31
N PRO A 288 43.63 -1.92 -7.23
CA PRO A 288 42.44 -2.20 -8.04
C PRO A 288 41.19 -2.48 -7.18
N LEU A 289 40.03 -1.98 -7.60
CA LEU A 289 38.76 -2.20 -6.91
C LEU A 289 38.44 -3.69 -6.71
N GLY A 290 38.75 -4.55 -7.70
CA GLY A 290 38.60 -6.01 -7.58
C GLY A 290 39.50 -6.64 -6.50
N GLU A 291 40.70 -6.10 -6.28
CA GLU A 291 41.56 -6.52 -5.17
C GLU A 291 41.01 -6.03 -3.83
N VAL A 292 40.49 -4.80 -3.78
CA VAL A 292 39.83 -4.26 -2.59
C VAL A 292 38.64 -5.14 -2.18
N ALA A 293 37.79 -5.54 -3.12
CA ALA A 293 36.66 -6.43 -2.85
C ALA A 293 37.12 -7.76 -2.24
N LYS A 294 38.18 -8.38 -2.75
CA LYS A 294 38.76 -9.61 -2.19
C LYS A 294 39.31 -9.42 -0.79
N LEU A 295 40.01 -8.32 -0.53
CA LEU A 295 40.53 -8.00 0.80
C LEU A 295 39.38 -7.81 1.80
N LEU A 296 38.31 -7.14 1.39
CA LEU A 296 37.11 -6.96 2.22
C LEU A 296 36.38 -8.29 2.44
N GLU A 297 36.30 -9.16 1.44
CA GLU A 297 35.70 -10.50 1.55
C GLU A 297 36.42 -11.33 2.63
N GLU A 298 37.76 -11.33 2.63
CA GLU A 298 38.57 -12.02 3.63
C GLU A 298 38.41 -11.43 5.04
N GLN A 299 38.38 -10.10 5.16
CA GLN A 299 38.27 -9.43 6.46
C GLN A 299 36.87 -9.53 7.06
N LEU A 300 35.83 -9.41 6.24
CA LEU A 300 34.44 -9.40 6.67
C LEU A 300 33.86 -10.81 6.77
N ASP A 301 34.51 -11.86 6.26
CA ASP A 301 33.91 -13.19 6.12
C ASP A 301 32.49 -13.08 5.49
N LEU A 302 32.42 -12.31 4.40
CA LEU A 302 31.20 -11.93 3.70
C LEU A 302 31.52 -11.81 2.21
N LYS A 303 30.69 -12.40 1.34
CA LYS A 303 30.87 -12.25 -0.10
C LYS A 303 30.76 -10.78 -0.50
N VAL A 304 31.77 -10.26 -1.20
CA VAL A 304 31.76 -8.92 -1.80
C VAL A 304 31.72 -9.07 -3.31
N ILE A 305 30.72 -8.45 -3.93
CA ILE A 305 30.48 -8.49 -5.37
C ILE A 305 30.61 -7.08 -5.92
N ILE A 306 31.29 -6.96 -7.05
CA ILE A 306 31.30 -5.76 -7.87
C ILE A 306 30.31 -6.02 -9.00
N ASP A 307 29.32 -5.15 -9.11
CA ASP A 307 28.40 -5.16 -10.24
C ASP A 307 29.09 -4.56 -11.46
N GLN A 308 29.62 -5.43 -12.31
CA GLN A 308 30.37 -5.02 -13.50
C GLN A 308 29.53 -4.17 -14.44
N ARG A 309 28.23 -4.45 -14.59
CA ARG A 309 27.34 -3.71 -15.49
C ARG A 309 27.11 -2.29 -14.99
N GLY A 310 26.76 -2.16 -13.71
CA GLY A 310 26.61 -0.85 -13.09
C GLY A 310 27.88 0.00 -13.21
N LEU A 311 29.06 -0.62 -13.07
CA LEU A 311 30.35 0.07 -13.28
C LEU A 311 30.59 0.47 -14.74
N GLU A 312 30.29 -0.42 -15.69
CA GLU A 312 30.47 -0.18 -17.13
C GLU A 312 29.62 1.00 -17.63
N ASP A 313 28.41 1.17 -17.09
CA ASP A 313 27.51 2.29 -17.43
C ASP A 313 28.14 3.66 -17.14
N ILE A 314 28.95 3.75 -16.09
CA ILE A 314 29.75 4.93 -15.74
C ILE A 314 31.21 4.84 -16.22
N ARG A 315 31.51 3.88 -17.10
CA ARG A 315 32.83 3.64 -17.74
C ARG A 315 33.95 3.29 -16.75
N LEU A 316 33.62 2.60 -15.67
CA LEU A 316 34.56 2.02 -14.72
C LEU A 316 34.65 0.50 -14.89
N ASP A 317 35.69 -0.09 -14.32
CA ASP A 317 35.89 -1.54 -14.27
C ASP A 317 36.56 -1.96 -12.94
N GLU A 318 36.76 -3.27 -12.74
CA GLU A 318 37.41 -3.79 -11.54
C GLU A 318 38.89 -3.37 -11.38
N SER A 319 39.53 -2.88 -12.45
CA SER A 319 40.91 -2.38 -12.42
C SER A 319 41.01 -0.94 -11.91
N THR A 320 39.87 -0.26 -11.74
CA THR A 320 39.79 1.12 -11.24
C THR A 320 40.58 1.28 -9.93
N PRO A 321 41.57 2.20 -9.88
CA PRO A 321 42.43 2.32 -8.72
C PRO A 321 41.75 3.03 -7.55
N VAL A 322 41.81 2.41 -6.38
CA VAL A 322 41.36 2.98 -5.10
C VAL A 322 42.57 3.52 -4.34
N ASN A 323 42.44 4.75 -3.87
CA ASN A 323 43.47 5.48 -3.13
C ASN A 323 42.88 5.98 -1.81
N GLY A 324 43.60 5.79 -0.70
CA GLY A 324 43.16 6.30 0.59
C GLY A 324 44.01 5.84 1.77
N THR A 325 43.80 6.47 2.91
CA THR A 325 44.44 6.09 4.17
C THR A 325 43.41 6.16 5.28
N TRP A 326 43.17 5.02 5.91
CA TRP A 326 42.23 4.84 7.02
C TRP A 326 42.99 4.29 8.22
N ASN A 327 42.83 4.93 9.37
CA ASN A 327 43.43 4.51 10.63
C ASN A 327 42.29 4.22 11.60
N GLU A 328 42.09 2.94 11.94
CA GLU A 328 41.00 2.49 12.81
C GLU A 328 39.62 3.04 12.39
N ALA A 329 39.38 3.18 11.08
CA ALA A 329 38.09 3.61 10.55
C ALA A 329 37.13 2.41 10.49
N SER A 330 35.81 2.65 10.56
CA SER A 330 34.86 1.57 10.30
C SER A 330 34.92 1.13 8.83
N VAL A 331 34.61 -0.14 8.55
CA VAL A 331 34.51 -0.61 7.16
C VAL A 331 33.44 0.16 6.40
N ALA A 332 32.34 0.56 7.05
CA ALA A 332 31.35 1.47 6.46
C ALA A 332 31.95 2.82 6.04
N THR A 333 32.80 3.43 6.87
CA THR A 333 33.51 4.68 6.55
C THR A 333 34.41 4.50 5.34
N LEU A 334 35.21 3.42 5.33
CA LEU A 334 36.07 3.09 4.20
C LEU A 334 35.27 2.92 2.91
N LEU A 335 34.17 2.14 2.95
CA LEU A 335 33.28 1.93 1.80
C LEU A 335 32.70 3.25 1.30
N ASN A 336 32.17 4.09 2.20
CA ASN A 336 31.63 5.40 1.84
C ASN A 336 32.68 6.32 1.19
N ASP A 337 33.89 6.35 1.73
CA ASP A 337 34.98 7.19 1.20
C ASP A 337 35.43 6.71 -0.18
N MET A 338 35.58 5.40 -0.38
CA MET A 338 36.03 4.85 -1.66
C MET A 338 34.97 4.94 -2.75
N THR A 339 33.70 4.64 -2.45
CA THR A 339 32.67 4.59 -3.49
C THR A 339 32.26 6.01 -3.92
N ARG A 340 32.13 6.97 -2.99
CA ARG A 340 31.80 8.36 -3.34
C ARG A 340 32.83 9.03 -4.25
N ASN A 341 34.12 8.70 -4.11
CA ASN A 341 35.17 9.24 -4.97
C ASN A 341 35.09 8.71 -6.41
N LEU A 342 34.40 7.58 -6.61
CA LEU A 342 34.24 6.90 -7.89
C LEU A 342 32.83 7.01 -8.47
N ASP A 343 31.96 7.83 -7.86
CA ASP A 343 30.54 7.91 -8.22
C ASP A 343 29.82 6.54 -8.13
N LEU A 344 30.27 5.72 -7.17
CA LEU A 344 29.70 4.43 -6.83
C LEU A 344 29.02 4.49 -5.47
N GLY A 345 28.19 3.50 -5.20
CA GLY A 345 27.69 3.19 -3.87
C GLY A 345 27.80 1.72 -3.53
N TRP A 346 27.32 1.37 -2.34
CA TRP A 346 27.28 0.00 -1.88
C TRP A 346 25.94 -0.31 -1.18
N ARG A 347 25.49 -1.56 -1.28
CA ARG A 347 24.30 -2.06 -0.59
C ARG A 347 24.50 -3.51 -0.14
N ILE A 348 23.68 -3.94 0.80
CA ILE A 348 23.63 -5.35 1.23
C ILE A 348 22.37 -5.97 0.61
N LYS A 349 22.57 -6.85 -0.36
CA LYS A 349 21.48 -7.62 -0.98
C LYS A 349 21.34 -8.95 -0.25
N GLY A 350 20.50 -8.94 0.79
CA GLY A 350 20.22 -10.10 1.63
C GLY A 350 21.42 -10.59 2.45
N ASP A 351 22.31 -11.36 1.83
CA ASP A 351 23.44 -12.03 2.47
C ASP A 351 24.81 -11.80 1.80
N TYR A 352 24.92 -10.84 0.86
CA TYR A 352 26.20 -10.38 0.29
C TYR A 352 26.28 -8.86 0.21
N LEU A 353 27.51 -8.33 0.11
CA LEU A 353 27.79 -6.92 -0.11
C LEU A 353 27.97 -6.67 -1.61
N GLU A 354 27.27 -5.69 -2.16
CA GLU A 354 27.36 -5.28 -3.56
C GLU A 354 27.93 -3.87 -3.64
N ILE A 355 28.89 -3.65 -4.54
CA ILE A 355 29.38 -2.33 -4.97
C ILE A 355 28.88 -2.11 -6.40
N THR A 356 28.12 -1.04 -6.61
CA THR A 356 27.48 -0.72 -7.90
C THR A 356 27.37 0.80 -8.10
N SER A 357 26.89 1.25 -9.25
CA SER A 357 26.65 2.66 -9.56
C SER A 357 25.49 3.23 -8.76
N PHE A 358 25.42 4.56 -8.67
CA PHE A 358 24.27 5.22 -8.01
C PHE A 358 22.97 4.99 -8.77
N GLU A 359 23.02 4.96 -10.10
CA GLU A 359 21.85 4.67 -10.94
C GLU A 359 21.23 3.31 -10.59
N GLU A 360 22.05 2.27 -10.41
CA GLU A 360 21.57 0.93 -10.06
C GLU A 360 21.10 0.82 -8.59
N LEU A 361 21.68 1.62 -7.68
CA LEU A 361 21.14 1.76 -6.34
C LEU A 361 19.75 2.42 -6.34
N GLU A 362 19.56 3.43 -7.18
CA GLU A 362 18.31 4.19 -7.32
C GLU A 362 17.22 3.40 -8.06
N ALA A 363 17.62 2.49 -8.97
CA ALA A 363 16.70 1.61 -9.68
C ALA A 363 16.05 0.54 -8.77
N SER A 364 16.77 0.06 -7.74
CA SER A 364 16.28 -0.97 -6.82
C SER A 364 16.41 -0.55 -5.36
N LEU A 365 15.36 0.14 -4.91
CA LEU A 365 15.23 0.71 -3.57
C LEU A 365 14.80 -0.32 -2.52
N GLU A 366 15.27 -0.14 -1.29
CA GLU A 366 14.91 -0.98 -0.16
C GLU A 366 13.60 -0.47 0.48
N VAL A 367 12.59 -1.35 0.54
CA VAL A 367 11.33 -1.04 1.22
C VAL A 367 11.37 -1.50 2.67
N ARG A 368 11.16 -0.56 3.61
CA ARG A 368 11.16 -0.80 5.06
C ARG A 368 9.94 -0.17 5.73
N VAL A 369 9.44 -0.81 6.78
CA VAL A 369 8.32 -0.32 7.61
C VAL A 369 8.89 0.22 8.92
N TYR A 370 8.65 1.50 9.22
CA TYR A 370 9.13 2.20 10.41
C TYR A 370 7.98 2.43 11.39
N PRO A 371 7.96 1.76 12.56
CA PRO A 371 7.03 2.08 13.64
C PRO A 371 7.33 3.47 14.22
N VAL A 372 6.35 4.38 14.14
CA VAL A 372 6.51 5.78 14.58
C VAL A 372 5.40 6.26 15.53
N ARG A 373 4.62 5.35 16.10
CA ARG A 373 3.52 5.67 17.04
C ARG A 373 3.94 6.62 18.17
N ASP A 374 5.17 6.49 18.65
CA ASP A 374 5.80 7.25 19.72
C ASP A 374 6.18 8.69 19.34
N LEU A 375 6.40 8.94 18.05
CA LEU A 375 6.74 10.26 17.50
C LEU A 375 5.53 10.94 16.85
N ALA A 376 4.70 10.14 16.18
CA ALA A 376 3.61 10.57 15.32
C ALA A 376 2.45 9.55 15.38
N PRO A 377 1.68 9.51 16.48
CA PRO A 377 0.55 8.60 16.63
C PRO A 377 -0.54 8.88 15.59
N SER A 378 -1.33 7.85 15.25
CA SER A 378 -2.54 8.05 14.44
C SER A 378 -3.52 8.97 15.14
N VAL A 379 -4.24 9.77 14.36
CA VAL A 379 -5.31 10.65 14.87
C VAL A 379 -6.35 9.86 15.67
N SER A 380 -6.63 8.61 15.28
CA SER A 380 -7.55 7.70 15.98
C SER A 380 -7.12 7.33 17.41
N LEU A 381 -5.84 7.51 17.75
CA LEU A 381 -5.26 7.25 19.09
C LEU A 381 -5.19 8.51 19.95
N LEU A 382 -5.45 9.70 19.41
CA LEU A 382 -5.39 10.95 20.16
C LEU A 382 -6.64 11.11 21.05
N GLU A 383 -6.43 11.29 22.36
CA GLU A 383 -7.51 11.62 23.28
C GLU A 383 -8.18 12.95 22.90
N GLY A 384 -9.53 12.99 22.93
CA GLY A 384 -10.33 14.19 22.70
C GLY A 384 -10.51 14.63 21.24
N ALA A 385 -9.88 13.93 20.28
CA ALA A 385 -10.21 14.10 18.86
C ALA A 385 -11.47 13.30 18.52
N ASP A 386 -12.47 13.94 17.92
CA ASP A 386 -13.60 13.18 17.38
C ASP A 386 -13.06 12.27 16.26
N LYS A 387 -13.40 10.98 16.31
CA LYS A 387 -12.97 9.97 15.32
C LYS A 387 -13.74 10.16 14.00
N LEU A 388 -13.68 11.36 13.46
CA LEU A 388 -14.36 11.73 12.24
C LEU A 388 -13.51 11.36 11.05
N GLU A 389 -14.16 10.75 10.08
CA GLU A 389 -13.51 10.48 8.81
C GLU A 389 -13.06 11.79 8.19
N THR A 390 -11.86 11.76 7.61
CA THR A 390 -11.22 12.94 7.09
C THR A 390 -10.93 12.76 5.61
N TYR A 391 -11.52 13.62 4.76
CA TYR A 391 -11.18 13.63 3.33
C TYR A 391 -9.73 14.05 3.12
N ILE A 392 -9.02 13.29 2.32
CA ILE A 392 -7.66 13.60 1.87
C ILE A 392 -7.74 13.63 0.34
N GLY A 393 -7.30 14.74 -0.26
CA GLY A 393 -7.24 14.87 -1.71
C GLY A 393 -6.36 13.76 -2.28
N GLY A 394 -6.78 13.14 -3.38
CA GLY A 394 -5.99 12.10 -4.02
C GLY A 394 -4.95 12.73 -4.92
N THR A 395 -3.67 12.60 -4.57
CA THR A 395 -2.53 12.77 -5.47
C THR A 395 -1.76 11.46 -5.52
N PHE A 396 -1.35 11.05 -6.72
CA PHE A 396 -0.47 9.92 -6.97
C PHE A 396 0.64 10.41 -7.91
N CYS A 397 1.90 10.28 -7.52
CA CYS A 397 3.05 10.82 -8.28
C CYS A 397 2.86 12.29 -8.70
N GLY A 398 2.38 13.13 -7.77
CA GLY A 398 2.05 14.54 -8.05
C GLY A 398 0.82 14.78 -8.93
N VAL A 399 0.14 13.74 -9.43
CA VAL A 399 -1.05 13.83 -10.29
C VAL A 399 -2.33 13.66 -9.48
N GLY A 400 -3.24 14.62 -9.59
CA GLY A 400 -4.57 14.55 -8.95
C GLY A 400 -5.42 13.41 -9.52
N VAL A 401 -6.04 12.62 -8.66
CA VAL A 401 -6.95 11.54 -9.08
C VAL A 401 -8.14 12.15 -9.84
N PRO A 402 -8.49 11.66 -11.05
CA PRO A 402 -9.59 12.20 -11.84
C PRO A 402 -10.91 12.25 -11.04
N ASN A 403 -11.66 13.34 -11.20
CA ASN A 403 -12.97 13.56 -10.56
C ASN A 403 -12.96 13.64 -9.02
N ARG A 404 -11.80 13.82 -8.37
CA ARG A 404 -11.72 14.15 -6.95
C ARG A 404 -11.44 15.65 -6.75
N PRO A 405 -12.26 16.38 -5.96
CA PRO A 405 -11.98 17.78 -5.68
C PRO A 405 -10.77 17.91 -4.76
N SER A 406 -10.00 19.00 -4.93
CA SER A 406 -8.90 19.34 -4.04
C SER A 406 -9.42 19.81 -2.68
N VAL A 407 -8.68 19.52 -1.61
CA VAL A 407 -9.01 19.99 -0.27
C VAL A 407 -8.77 21.51 -0.22
N PRO A 408 -9.76 22.33 0.18
CA PRO A 408 -9.55 23.75 0.42
C PRO A 408 -8.44 23.98 1.45
N ARG A 409 -7.63 25.02 1.26
CA ARG A 409 -6.49 25.34 2.14
C ARG A 409 -6.92 25.56 3.59
N GLU A 410 -8.09 26.16 3.80
CA GLU A 410 -8.67 26.40 5.14
C GLU A 410 -8.98 25.09 5.89
N LEU A 411 -9.16 24.00 5.15
CA LEU A 411 -9.42 22.67 5.68
C LEU A 411 -8.14 21.85 5.86
N GLU A 412 -6.97 22.36 5.48
CA GLU A 412 -5.70 21.66 5.73
C GLU A 412 -5.49 21.45 7.23
N LEU A 413 -5.25 20.21 7.62
CA LEU A 413 -5.07 19.78 8.99
C LEU A 413 -4.07 18.60 8.95
N PRO A 414 -2.77 18.91 8.81
CA PRO A 414 -1.74 17.90 8.65
C PRO A 414 -1.67 17.03 9.91
N THR A 415 -1.76 15.71 9.73
CA THR A 415 -1.66 14.74 10.83
C THR A 415 -0.26 14.77 11.44
N PRO A 416 -0.07 14.27 12.68
CA PRO A 416 1.28 14.12 13.25
C PRO A 416 2.24 13.37 12.32
N LYS A 417 1.76 12.34 11.60
CA LYS A 417 2.57 11.61 10.61
C LYS A 417 2.92 12.47 9.40
N GLN A 418 1.97 13.23 8.85
CA GLN A 418 2.25 14.12 7.72
C GLN A 418 3.31 15.17 8.07
N ARG A 419 3.26 15.75 9.27
CA ARG A 419 4.30 16.69 9.71
C ARG A 419 5.67 16.02 9.89
N LEU A 420 5.68 14.78 10.38
CA LEU A 420 6.91 14.01 10.49
C LEU A 420 7.49 13.72 9.10
N ILE A 421 6.65 13.36 8.13
CA ILE A 421 7.03 13.14 6.72
C ILE A 421 7.62 14.42 6.12
N GLU A 422 6.89 15.54 6.19
CA GLU A 422 7.38 16.83 5.68
C GLU A 422 8.75 17.19 6.29
N MET A 423 8.91 17.00 7.60
CA MET A 423 10.19 17.25 8.25
C MET A 423 11.29 16.29 7.77
N ILE A 424 10.99 15.00 7.57
CA ILE A 424 11.96 14.04 7.04
C ILE A 424 12.40 14.44 5.64
N GLU A 425 11.45 14.72 4.73
CA GLU A 425 11.73 15.09 3.34
C GLU A 425 12.60 16.33 3.25
N TRP A 426 12.34 17.34 4.07
CA TRP A 426 13.12 18.59 4.08
C TRP A 426 14.47 18.50 4.79
N GLN A 427 14.69 17.52 5.68
CA GLN A 427 15.90 17.43 6.50
C GLN A 427 16.86 16.33 6.05
N ILE A 428 16.36 15.24 5.48
CA ILE A 428 17.16 14.12 5.00
C ILE A 428 17.28 14.23 3.49
N VAL A 429 18.44 14.65 2.99
CA VAL A 429 18.80 14.65 1.56
C VAL A 429 17.59 15.03 0.67
N PRO A 430 17.21 16.32 0.65
CA PRO A 430 15.93 16.75 0.06
C PRO A 430 15.72 16.23 -1.36
N ASP A 431 16.77 16.19 -2.16
CA ASP A 431 16.80 15.67 -3.53
C ASP A 431 16.68 14.15 -3.66
N ALA A 432 16.60 13.39 -2.57
CA ALA A 432 16.39 11.94 -2.58
C ALA A 432 14.90 11.54 -2.66
N TRP A 433 13.96 12.46 -2.40
CA TRP A 433 12.52 12.14 -2.29
C TRP A 433 11.73 12.57 -3.53
N GLU A 434 10.74 11.77 -3.92
CA GLU A 434 9.87 12.00 -5.09
C GLU A 434 9.21 13.39 -5.07
N GLU A 435 8.69 13.82 -3.92
CA GLU A 435 8.09 15.16 -3.74
C GLU A 435 9.06 16.32 -4.02
N LEU A 436 10.37 16.04 -4.02
CA LEU A 436 11.45 16.99 -4.22
C LEU A 436 12.36 16.64 -5.42
N GLY A 437 11.93 15.69 -6.26
CA GLY A 437 12.59 15.33 -7.52
C GLY A 437 13.54 14.13 -7.48
N GLY A 438 13.65 13.44 -6.35
CA GLY A 438 14.39 12.18 -6.21
C GLY A 438 13.56 10.93 -6.51
N VAL A 439 14.15 9.74 -6.29
CA VAL A 439 13.50 8.45 -6.59
C VAL A 439 12.79 7.79 -5.40
N GLY A 440 13.07 8.25 -4.18
CA GLY A 440 12.54 7.59 -2.99
C GLY A 440 11.16 8.06 -2.58
N ALA A 441 10.43 7.16 -1.96
CA ALA A 441 9.06 7.39 -1.51
C ALA A 441 8.92 7.21 0.00
N LEU A 442 8.07 8.04 0.61
CA LEU A 442 7.79 8.04 2.04
C LEU A 442 6.28 8.20 2.25
N LEU A 443 5.61 7.12 2.68
CA LEU A 443 4.15 7.11 2.81
C LEU A 443 3.68 6.75 4.23
N PRO A 444 2.66 7.45 4.78
CA PRO A 444 2.11 7.12 6.08
C PRO A 444 1.13 5.95 5.98
N CYS A 445 1.22 5.00 6.92
CA CYS A 445 0.19 4.00 7.16
C CYS A 445 -0.47 4.23 8.53
N GLU A 446 -1.68 4.78 8.52
CA GLU A 446 -2.46 5.02 9.75
C GLU A 446 -2.93 3.69 10.38
N ALA A 447 -3.22 2.68 9.57
CA ALA A 447 -3.68 1.37 10.02
C ALA A 447 -2.69 0.62 10.92
N SER A 448 -1.38 0.84 10.72
CA SER A 448 -0.30 0.19 11.46
C SER A 448 0.57 1.17 12.27
N ASP A 449 0.18 2.45 12.36
CA ASP A 449 0.97 3.52 12.99
C ASP A 449 2.43 3.63 12.48
N THR A 450 2.63 3.42 11.18
CA THR A 450 3.97 3.34 10.58
C THR A 450 4.18 4.34 9.47
N LEU A 451 5.46 4.60 9.16
CA LEU A 451 5.88 5.11 7.85
C LEU A 451 6.37 3.92 7.03
N VAL A 452 6.00 3.84 5.76
CA VAL A 452 6.58 2.88 4.81
C VAL A 452 7.48 3.67 3.89
N VAL A 453 8.73 3.24 3.77
CA VAL A 453 9.80 3.98 3.12
C VAL A 453 10.41 3.11 2.04
N SER A 454 10.55 3.65 0.84
CA SER A 454 11.29 3.07 -0.28
C SER A 454 12.49 3.96 -0.54
N GLN A 455 13.69 3.51 -0.14
CA GLN A 455 14.91 4.32 -0.22
C GLN A 455 16.19 3.47 -0.32
N VAL A 456 17.29 4.11 -0.73
CA VAL A 456 18.62 3.50 -0.71
C VAL A 456 19.13 3.29 0.72
N GLY A 457 20.01 2.32 0.90
CA GLY A 457 20.44 1.85 2.22
C GLY A 457 21.01 2.94 3.13
N TRP A 458 21.82 3.86 2.60
CA TRP A 458 22.46 4.92 3.39
C TRP A 458 21.48 6.04 3.81
N VAL A 459 20.44 6.32 3.00
CA VAL A 459 19.35 7.25 3.36
C VAL A 459 18.52 6.63 4.49
N ASN A 460 18.22 5.33 4.41
CA ASN A 460 17.55 4.59 5.49
C ASN A 460 18.35 4.66 6.82
N THR A 461 19.69 4.52 6.78
CA THR A 461 20.54 4.67 7.98
C THR A 461 20.49 6.09 8.55
N THR A 462 20.45 7.11 7.68
CA THR A 462 20.31 8.51 8.09
C THR A 462 18.95 8.76 8.74
N LEU A 463 17.89 8.20 8.17
CA LEU A 463 16.54 8.24 8.73
C LEU A 463 16.45 7.56 10.10
N GLU A 464 17.06 6.38 10.27
CA GLU A 464 17.10 5.69 11.55
C GLU A 464 17.76 6.53 12.64
N SER A 465 18.87 7.19 12.29
CA SER A 465 19.59 8.10 13.20
C SER A 465 18.72 9.31 13.60
N LEU A 466 18.08 9.97 12.62
CA LEU A 466 17.17 11.09 12.89
C LEU A 466 16.01 10.68 13.79
N LEU A 467 15.34 9.56 13.48
CA LEU A 467 14.24 9.06 14.29
C LEU A 467 14.69 8.72 15.72
N GLN A 468 15.91 8.21 15.90
CA GLN A 468 16.47 7.98 17.22
C GLN A 468 16.74 9.27 17.99
N ASP A 469 17.25 10.32 17.35
CA ASP A 469 17.51 11.62 17.98
C ASP A 469 16.22 12.33 18.40
N LEU A 470 15.17 12.25 17.56
CA LEU A 470 13.84 12.76 17.89
C LEU A 470 13.26 12.08 19.14
N ARG A 471 13.46 10.77 19.27
CA ARG A 471 13.00 9.99 20.44
C ARG A 471 13.72 10.38 21.72
N GLN A 472 15.01 10.72 21.64
CA GLN A 472 15.77 11.20 22.81
C GLN A 472 15.32 12.60 23.24
N THR A 473 14.90 13.43 22.30
CA THR A 473 14.52 14.82 22.55
C THR A 473 13.09 14.97 23.09
N LYS A 474 12.25 13.93 22.98
CA LYS A 474 10.86 13.82 23.47
C LYS A 474 10.10 15.14 23.45
N ARG A 475 9.63 15.56 22.26
CA ARG A 475 8.68 16.67 22.17
C ARG A 475 7.41 16.23 21.44
N ILE A 476 6.34 16.06 22.22
CA ILE A 476 4.95 15.85 21.79
C ILE A 476 4.40 17.17 21.21
N ALA A 477 5.17 17.87 20.36
CA ALA A 477 4.76 19.14 19.77
C ALA A 477 3.72 18.93 18.65
N ALA A 478 3.77 17.78 17.96
CA ALA A 478 2.89 17.49 16.84
C ALA A 478 1.45 17.22 17.28
N GLU A 479 1.22 16.48 18.38
CA GLU A 479 -0.13 16.20 18.87
C GLU A 479 -0.84 17.46 19.36
N GLU A 480 -0.16 18.28 20.17
CA GLU A 480 -0.76 19.49 20.73
C GLU A 480 -1.10 20.49 19.62
N ALA A 481 -0.18 20.67 18.66
CA ALA A 481 -0.43 21.54 17.52
C ALA A 481 -1.55 21.00 16.60
N TYR A 482 -1.69 19.68 16.45
CA TYR A 482 -2.84 19.08 15.78
C TYR A 482 -4.14 19.39 16.54
N ARG A 483 -4.20 19.15 17.85
CA ARG A 483 -5.39 19.44 18.67
C ARG A 483 -5.81 20.91 18.60
N GLN A 484 -4.84 21.84 18.65
CA GLN A 484 -5.10 23.28 18.54
C GLN A 484 -5.71 23.66 17.18
N GLN A 485 -5.15 23.15 16.08
CA GLN A 485 -5.68 23.41 14.73
C GLN A 485 -7.03 22.74 14.50
N ALA A 486 -7.22 21.51 14.99
CA ALA A 486 -8.47 20.78 14.88
C ALA A 486 -9.62 21.51 15.61
N ALA A 487 -9.34 22.08 16.80
CA ALA A 487 -10.31 22.80 17.61
C ALA A 487 -10.63 24.22 17.09
N GLU A 488 -9.90 24.74 16.09
CA GLU A 488 -10.12 26.07 15.54
C GLU A 488 -11.47 26.17 14.84
N VAL A 489 -12.31 27.13 15.24
CA VAL A 489 -13.62 27.37 14.63
C VAL A 489 -13.47 28.26 13.40
N ILE A 490 -13.67 27.68 12.23
CA ILE A 490 -13.54 28.35 10.93
C ILE A 490 -14.91 28.49 10.23
N LEU A 491 -15.01 29.46 9.32
CA LEU A 491 -16.19 29.71 8.49
C LEU A 491 -15.91 29.23 7.06
N MET A 492 -16.62 28.18 6.63
CA MET A 492 -16.55 27.64 5.27
C MET A 492 -17.78 28.01 4.48
N THR A 493 -17.61 28.31 3.19
CA THR A 493 -18.70 28.53 2.25
C THR A 493 -18.59 27.55 1.09
N TYR A 494 -19.60 26.69 0.94
CA TYR A 494 -19.70 25.75 -0.17
C TYR A 494 -20.71 26.26 -1.18
N SER A 495 -20.23 26.71 -2.34
CA SER A 495 -21.10 27.07 -3.47
C SER A 495 -21.79 25.83 -4.02
N ILE A 496 -23.05 25.95 -4.41
CA ILE A 496 -23.79 24.88 -5.07
C ILE A 496 -23.35 24.83 -6.53
N PRO A 497 -22.85 23.70 -7.05
CA PRO A 497 -22.56 23.59 -8.47
C PRO A 497 -23.84 23.76 -9.30
N ALA A 498 -23.72 24.46 -10.42
CA ALA A 498 -24.80 24.66 -11.37
C ALA A 498 -24.39 24.10 -12.73
N THR A 499 -25.33 23.46 -13.42
CA THR A 499 -25.20 23.01 -14.81
C THR A 499 -26.15 23.86 -15.64
N GLU A 500 -25.66 24.55 -16.67
CA GLU A 500 -26.49 25.42 -17.54
C GLU A 500 -27.40 26.40 -16.76
N ASP A 501 -26.84 27.10 -15.77
CA ASP A 501 -27.54 28.05 -14.88
C ASP A 501 -28.66 27.44 -14.00
N LYS A 502 -28.82 26.11 -13.98
CA LYS A 502 -29.70 25.42 -13.02
C LYS A 502 -28.87 24.88 -11.86
N PRO A 503 -29.20 25.27 -10.60
CA PRO A 503 -28.52 24.72 -9.44
C PRO A 503 -28.82 23.21 -9.35
N ARG A 504 -27.79 22.41 -9.10
CA ARG A 504 -27.91 20.94 -9.03
C ARG A 504 -28.81 20.48 -7.88
N PHE A 505 -28.89 21.28 -6.83
CA PHE A 505 -29.71 21.04 -5.65
C PHE A 505 -30.73 22.18 -5.51
N SER A 506 -31.97 21.85 -5.19
CA SER A 506 -32.98 22.87 -4.88
C SER A 506 -32.73 23.48 -3.49
N SER A 507 -33.32 24.65 -3.21
CA SER A 507 -33.26 25.25 -1.87
C SER A 507 -33.78 24.32 -0.76
N MET A 508 -34.75 23.44 -1.10
CA MET A 508 -35.28 22.43 -0.17
C MET A 508 -34.26 21.33 0.09
N ASP A 509 -33.56 20.85 -0.95
CA ASP A 509 -32.51 19.83 -0.82
C ASP A 509 -31.36 20.31 0.06
N ILE A 510 -30.97 21.58 -0.09
CA ILE A 510 -29.91 22.21 0.72
C ILE A 510 -30.35 22.40 2.16
N GLY A 511 -31.61 22.76 2.39
CA GLY A 511 -32.18 22.81 3.74
C GLY A 511 -32.18 21.43 4.42
N LEU A 512 -32.56 20.38 3.69
CA LEU A 512 -32.51 19.00 4.19
C LEU A 512 -31.08 18.50 4.39
N LEU A 513 -30.15 18.84 3.50
CA LEU A 513 -28.72 18.54 3.64
C LEU A 513 -28.16 19.19 4.90
N ALA A 514 -28.47 20.46 5.15
CA ALA A 514 -28.05 21.16 6.36
C ALA A 514 -28.54 20.45 7.63
N GLN A 515 -29.82 20.03 7.66
CA GLN A 515 -30.39 19.27 8.77
C GLN A 515 -29.70 17.91 8.97
N ARG A 516 -29.43 17.17 7.87
CA ARG A 516 -28.73 15.89 7.93
C ARG A 516 -27.31 16.05 8.45
N LEU A 517 -26.55 17.02 7.92
CA LEU A 517 -25.19 17.31 8.39
C LEU A 517 -25.16 17.60 9.90
N THR A 518 -26.10 18.39 10.41
CA THR A 518 -26.17 18.69 11.86
C THR A 518 -26.55 17.48 12.72
N ARG A 519 -27.29 16.52 12.16
CA ARG A 519 -27.75 15.33 12.89
C ARG A 519 -26.73 14.20 12.85
N ASP A 520 -26.10 14.01 11.69
CA ASP A 520 -25.29 12.83 11.39
C ASP A 520 -23.80 13.08 11.70
N ILE A 521 -23.33 14.33 11.68
CA ILE A 521 -21.93 14.68 11.94
C ILE A 521 -21.82 15.48 13.24
N ALA A 522 -21.18 14.88 14.24
CA ALA A 522 -20.92 15.47 15.55
C ALA A 522 -22.14 16.21 16.14
N PRO A 523 -23.28 15.51 16.40
CA PRO A 523 -24.55 16.13 16.79
C PRO A 523 -24.44 16.99 18.06
N ASP A 524 -23.55 16.61 18.99
CA ASP A 524 -23.32 17.32 20.24
C ASP A 524 -22.41 18.55 20.08
N ALA A 525 -21.80 18.74 18.91
CA ALA A 525 -20.87 19.84 18.64
C ALA A 525 -21.56 21.11 18.10
N TRP A 526 -22.87 21.09 17.88
CA TRP A 526 -23.65 22.23 17.36
C TRP A 526 -24.22 23.10 18.49
N GLY A 527 -24.27 24.42 18.29
CA GLY A 527 -24.61 25.41 19.34
C GLY A 527 -23.49 26.43 19.58
N GLU A 528 -23.70 27.39 20.49
CA GLU A 528 -22.70 28.39 20.93
C GLU A 528 -21.82 29.00 19.80
N GLY A 529 -22.44 29.67 18.83
CA GLY A 529 -21.70 30.32 17.74
C GLY A 529 -21.16 29.37 16.66
N ARG A 530 -21.52 28.08 16.71
CA ARG A 530 -21.35 27.11 15.62
C ARG A 530 -22.69 26.92 14.92
N SER A 531 -22.72 27.07 13.61
CA SER A 531 -23.98 27.17 12.86
C SER A 531 -23.85 26.70 11.42
N ILE A 532 -24.97 26.29 10.85
CA ILE A 532 -25.12 26.00 9.43
C ILE A 532 -26.22 26.90 8.86
N GLN A 533 -25.94 27.54 7.73
CA GLN A 533 -26.89 28.39 7.03
C GLN A 533 -27.03 27.90 5.59
N ALA A 534 -28.23 27.42 5.27
CA ALA A 534 -28.64 27.04 3.93
C ALA A 534 -29.19 28.26 3.19
N LEU A 535 -28.49 28.70 2.14
CA LEU A 535 -28.97 29.71 1.21
C LEU A 535 -29.28 29.07 -0.15
N SER A 536 -29.96 29.80 -1.03
CA SER A 536 -30.39 29.28 -2.34
C SER A 536 -29.25 28.85 -3.26
N ASN A 537 -28.04 29.40 -3.08
CA ASN A 537 -26.87 29.13 -3.93
C ASN A 537 -25.62 28.68 -3.17
N ARG A 538 -25.67 28.57 -1.84
CA ARG A 538 -24.51 28.22 -1.02
C ARG A 538 -24.89 27.68 0.35
N LEU A 539 -23.99 26.91 0.93
CA LEU A 539 -24.02 26.47 2.31
C LEU A 539 -22.91 27.17 3.09
N ILE A 540 -23.26 27.91 4.14
CA ILE A 540 -22.28 28.58 5.00
C ILE A 540 -22.24 27.83 6.33
N ILE A 541 -21.07 27.31 6.70
CA ILE A 541 -20.90 26.50 7.91
C ILE A 541 -19.82 27.14 8.77
N ARG A 542 -20.14 27.41 10.04
CA ARG A 542 -19.20 27.84 11.06
C ARG A 542 -19.01 26.73 12.08
N GLN A 543 -17.84 26.10 12.09
CA GLN A 543 -17.57 24.94 12.93
C GLN A 543 -16.06 24.68 13.07
N ARG A 544 -15.66 23.88 14.06
CA ARG A 544 -14.29 23.36 14.23
C ARG A 544 -13.75 22.76 12.93
N ARG A 545 -12.45 22.92 12.67
CA ARG A 545 -11.78 22.50 11.43
C ARG A 545 -11.92 21.00 11.17
N ASP A 546 -11.77 20.17 12.19
CA ASP A 546 -11.91 18.71 12.06
C ASP A 546 -13.33 18.28 11.64
N ILE A 547 -14.36 18.86 12.25
CA ILE A 547 -15.76 18.64 11.86
C ILE A 547 -16.02 19.20 10.46
N GLN A 548 -15.43 20.33 10.08
CA GLN A 548 -15.53 20.86 8.72
C GLN A 548 -14.92 19.91 7.68
N ARG A 549 -13.82 19.22 8.01
CA ARG A 549 -13.24 18.18 7.15
C ARG A 549 -14.16 16.96 7.02
N ALA A 550 -14.81 16.55 8.10
CA ALA A 550 -15.80 15.48 8.08
C ALA A 550 -17.02 15.84 7.21
N ILE A 551 -17.50 17.08 7.34
CA ILE A 551 -18.55 17.62 6.47
C ILE A 551 -18.08 17.63 5.02
N TYR A 552 -16.87 18.12 4.75
CA TYR A 552 -16.31 18.14 3.40
C TYR A 552 -16.24 16.75 2.80
N GLN A 553 -15.78 15.74 3.56
CA GLN A 553 -15.79 14.35 3.12
C GLN A 553 -17.20 13.89 2.72
N HIS A 554 -18.17 14.11 3.60
CA HIS A 554 -19.55 13.73 3.34
C HIS A 554 -20.08 14.41 2.06
N LEU A 555 -19.76 15.69 1.84
CA LEU A 555 -20.10 16.41 0.61
C LEU A 555 -19.47 15.76 -0.63
N VAL A 556 -18.22 15.31 -0.56
CA VAL A 556 -17.58 14.58 -1.67
C VAL A 556 -18.29 13.25 -1.94
N GLU A 557 -18.61 12.49 -0.90
CA GLU A 557 -19.24 11.17 -1.01
C GLU A 557 -20.63 11.21 -1.64
N ILE A 558 -21.45 12.20 -1.28
CA ILE A 558 -22.76 12.43 -1.91
C ILE A 558 -22.63 13.03 -3.31
N GLY A 559 -21.40 13.23 -3.80
CA GLY A 559 -21.11 13.77 -5.12
C GLY A 559 -21.41 15.26 -5.26
N TYR A 560 -21.43 16.02 -4.15
CA TYR A 560 -21.77 17.45 -4.13
C TYR A 560 -20.92 18.26 -5.12
N PHE A 561 -19.65 17.88 -5.33
CA PHE A 561 -18.71 18.59 -6.21
C PHE A 561 -18.59 18.04 -7.63
N LYS A 562 -19.30 16.95 -7.98
CA LYS A 562 -19.21 16.40 -9.35
C LYS A 562 -19.79 17.38 -10.37
N PHE A 563 -19.05 17.62 -11.44
CA PHE A 563 -19.57 18.27 -12.66
C PHE A 563 -20.10 17.17 -13.58
N ASP A 564 -21.31 17.33 -14.11
CA ASP A 564 -21.80 16.47 -15.18
C ASP A 564 -20.95 16.74 -16.43
N ARG A 565 -20.01 15.84 -16.74
CA ARG A 565 -19.36 15.80 -18.05
C ARG A 565 -20.30 15.12 -19.05
N THR A 566 -21.43 15.75 -19.30
CA THR A 566 -22.22 15.52 -20.50
C THR A 566 -22.38 16.88 -21.16
N GLU A 567 -21.82 17.03 -22.36
CA GLU A 567 -22.06 18.14 -23.31
C GLU A 567 -21.10 19.36 -23.33
N ALA A 568 -19.88 19.27 -22.80
CA ALA A 568 -18.81 20.21 -23.19
C ALA A 568 -17.73 19.48 -24.01
N GLY A 569 -17.82 19.61 -25.34
CA GLY A 569 -17.04 18.85 -26.31
C GLY A 569 -15.52 18.92 -26.14
N LEU A 570 -14.90 17.76 -26.13
CA LEU A 570 -13.54 17.54 -26.59
C LEU A 570 -13.57 16.36 -27.57
N GLY A 571 -13.17 16.62 -28.81
CA GLY A 571 -12.86 15.57 -29.77
C GLY A 571 -11.68 14.73 -29.26
N GLY A 572 -11.83 13.42 -29.32
CA GLY A 572 -10.81 12.44 -28.95
C GLY A 572 -11.51 11.12 -28.66
N GLY A 573 -11.36 10.14 -29.55
CA GLY A 573 -12.25 8.99 -29.71
C GLY A 573 -12.39 8.12 -28.45
N GLY A 574 -13.62 8.00 -27.97
CA GLY A 574 -14.04 6.95 -27.05
C GLY A 574 -14.51 5.74 -27.84
N ILE A 575 -13.89 4.58 -27.55
CA ILE A 575 -14.43 3.28 -27.92
C ILE A 575 -15.62 3.00 -27.00
N ASP A 576 -16.75 2.78 -27.65
CA ASP A 576 -18.06 2.49 -27.08
C ASP A 576 -18.04 1.10 -26.41
N LEU A 577 -18.23 1.02 -25.09
CA LEU A 577 -18.50 -0.22 -24.37
C LEU A 577 -19.91 -0.14 -23.78
N ALA A 578 -20.87 -0.54 -24.61
CA ALA A 578 -22.24 -0.81 -24.22
C ALA A 578 -22.35 -2.22 -23.58
N LYS A 579 -22.63 -2.27 -22.28
CA LYS A 579 -23.77 -2.96 -21.63
C LYS A 579 -23.57 -3.18 -20.14
#